data_AF-A0A838GCU6-F1
#
_entry.id   AF-A0A838GCU6-F1
#
_cell.length_a   1.000
_cell.length_b   1.000
_cell.length_c   1.000
_cell.angle_alpha   90.00
_cell.angle_beta   90.00
_cell.angle_gamma   90.00
#
_symmetry.space_group_name_H-M   'P 1'
#
loop_
_entity.id
_entity.type
_entity.pdbx_description
1 polymer ?
#
loop_
_entity_poly.entity_id
_entity_poly.type
_entity_poly.pdbx_seq_one_letter_code
_entity_poly.pdbx_strand_id
1 'polypeptide(L)'
;ADSGIPYVHRLDVAPSDATRHIVAKDANSEGIGYRDRTSLSQEYLEAYGQEVLEGFDAAGFGASLGEGAESIMLFCVERVPAACHRSLLAERLAGDLGAEVMHILPPDR
;
A
#
# COMPACT_ATOMS: atom_id res chain seq x y z
N ALA A 1 4.58 -26.56 3.71
CA ALA A 1 5.95 -26.25 4.14
C ALA A 1 5.94 -24.80 4.57
N ASP A 2 6.32 -24.49 5.81
CA ASP A 2 6.50 -23.11 6.26
C ASP A 2 7.78 -22.60 5.61
N SER A 3 7.66 -21.66 4.67
CA SER A 3 8.80 -21.18 3.88
C SER A 3 9.82 -20.36 4.70
N GLY A 4 9.66 -20.28 6.03
CA GLY A 4 10.52 -19.48 6.91
C GLY A 4 10.34 -17.97 6.75
N ILE A 5 9.33 -17.52 6.00
CA ILE A 5 9.05 -16.11 5.75
C ILE A 5 7.98 -15.65 6.74
N PRO A 6 8.29 -14.74 7.68
CA PRO A 6 7.32 -14.25 8.64
C PRO A 6 6.24 -13.42 7.95
N TYR A 7 4.99 -13.60 8.38
CA TYR A 7 3.86 -12.79 7.94
C TYR A 7 3.42 -11.86 9.08
N VAL A 8 3.37 -10.56 8.80
CA VAL A 8 2.99 -9.54 9.79
C VAL A 8 1.81 -8.73 9.25
N HIS A 9 0.75 -8.60 10.06
CA HIS A 9 -0.38 -7.74 9.75
C HIS A 9 -0.20 -6.38 10.43
N ARG A 10 -0.20 -5.30 9.63
CA ARG A 10 0.07 -3.92 10.08
C ARG A 10 -1.13 -3.02 9.84
N LEU A 11 -1.97 -2.86 10.87
CA LEU A 11 -3.15 -2.00 10.81
C LEU A 11 -2.80 -0.50 10.88
N ASP A 12 -1.65 -0.17 11.43
CA ASP A 12 -1.13 1.19 11.57
C ASP A 12 -0.76 1.85 10.23
N VAL A 13 -0.64 1.06 9.15
CA VAL A 13 -0.45 1.58 7.78
C VAL A 13 -1.68 1.37 6.88
N ALA A 14 -2.76 0.85 7.45
CA ALA A 14 -4.00 0.62 6.71
C ALA A 14 -4.80 1.92 6.58
N PRO A 15 -5.47 2.17 5.45
CA PRO A 15 -6.37 3.32 5.31
C PRO A 15 -7.60 3.16 6.21
N SER A 16 -8.04 4.25 6.85
CA SER A 16 -9.32 4.29 7.58
C SER A 16 -10.53 3.98 6.69
N ASP A 17 -11.67 3.70 7.33
CA ASP A 17 -12.97 3.52 6.67
C ASP A 17 -13.38 4.75 5.85
N ALA A 18 -13.04 5.95 6.32
CA ALA A 18 -13.32 7.20 5.62
C ALA A 18 -12.50 7.28 4.33
N THR A 19 -11.18 7.02 4.42
CA THR A 19 -10.29 7.00 3.26
C THR A 19 -10.69 5.90 2.27
N ARG A 20 -11.10 4.73 2.75
CA ARG A 20 -11.64 3.65 1.90
C ARG A 20 -12.97 4.01 1.21
N HIS A 21 -13.79 4.87 1.79
CA HIS A 21 -15.03 5.32 1.16
C HIS A 21 -14.81 6.22 -0.06
N ILE A 22 -13.71 6.99 -0.10
CA ILE A 22 -13.34 7.81 -1.27
C ILE A 22 -13.25 6.91 -2.51
N VAL A 23 -12.54 5.79 -2.38
CA VAL A 23 -12.43 4.80 -3.47
C VAL A 23 -13.78 4.30 -3.97
N ALA A 24 -14.70 3.97 -3.05
CA ALA A 24 -16.01 3.44 -3.41
C ALA A 24 -16.86 4.50 -4.14
N LYS A 25 -16.78 5.74 -3.69
CA LYS A 25 -17.42 6.90 -4.31
C LYS A 25 -16.86 7.15 -5.71
N ASP A 26 -15.54 7.14 -5.87
CA ASP A 26 -14.88 7.39 -7.16
C ASP A 26 -15.28 6.34 -8.20
N ALA A 27 -15.19 5.06 -7.83
CA ALA A 27 -15.62 3.96 -8.70
C ALA A 27 -17.08 4.09 -9.14
N ASN A 28 -17.97 4.50 -8.23
CA ASN A 28 -19.37 4.74 -8.54
C ASN A 28 -19.55 5.90 -9.53
N SER A 29 -18.85 7.02 -9.31
CA SER A 29 -18.91 8.18 -10.20
C SER A 29 -18.37 7.91 -11.61
N GLU A 30 -17.39 7.02 -11.73
CA GLU A 30 -16.82 6.59 -13.01
C GLU A 30 -17.60 5.44 -13.66
N GLY A 31 -18.59 4.88 -12.96
CA GLY A 31 -19.37 3.73 -13.44
C GLY A 31 -18.56 2.44 -13.58
N ILE A 32 -17.43 2.33 -12.89
CA ILE A 32 -16.54 1.16 -12.93
C ILE A 32 -16.69 0.31 -11.68
N GLY A 33 -16.38 -0.98 -11.78
CA GLY A 33 -16.33 -1.86 -10.61
C GLY A 33 -15.20 -1.46 -9.67
N TYR A 34 -15.39 -1.64 -8.35
CA TYR A 34 -14.35 -1.38 -7.35
C TYR A 34 -13.02 -2.09 -7.66
N ARG A 35 -13.07 -3.27 -8.27
CA ARG A 35 -11.89 -4.08 -8.63
C ARG A 35 -11.28 -3.72 -9.99
N ASP A 36 -11.99 -2.93 -10.80
CA ASP A 36 -11.57 -2.55 -12.16
C ASP A 36 -10.81 -1.22 -12.19
N ARG A 37 -10.67 -0.56 -11.03
CA ARG A 37 -9.89 0.66 -10.87
C ARG A 37 -8.43 0.42 -11.24
N THR A 38 -7.86 1.42 -11.92
CA THR A 38 -6.45 1.42 -12.33
C THR A 38 -5.62 2.51 -11.65
N SER A 39 -6.27 3.45 -10.97
CA SER A 39 -5.64 4.57 -10.27
C SER A 39 -6.36 4.89 -8.96
N LEU A 40 -5.68 5.66 -8.11
CA LEU A 40 -6.26 6.37 -6.96
C LEU A 40 -6.55 7.82 -7.37
N SER A 41 -7.63 8.40 -6.84
CA SER A 41 -7.95 9.81 -7.05
C SER A 41 -7.04 10.70 -6.21
N GLN A 42 -6.93 11.97 -6.60
CA GLN A 42 -6.20 12.97 -5.82
C GLN A 42 -6.76 13.11 -4.39
N GLU A 43 -8.08 13.04 -4.22
CA GLU A 43 -8.76 13.06 -2.91
C GLU A 43 -8.26 11.92 -2.01
N TYR A 44 -8.09 10.72 -2.57
CA TYR A 44 -7.54 9.58 -1.83
C TYR A 44 -6.06 9.78 -1.47
N LEU A 45 -5.25 10.25 -2.42
CA LEU A 45 -3.81 10.48 -2.20
C LEU A 45 -3.58 11.45 -1.05
N GLU A 46 -4.34 12.54 -1.02
CA GLU A 46 -4.28 13.54 0.05
C GLU A 46 -4.75 12.96 1.38
N ALA A 47 -5.88 12.26 1.40
CA ALA A 47 -6.41 11.66 2.62
C ALA A 47 -5.44 10.63 3.24
N TYR A 48 -4.93 9.68 2.45
CA TYR A 48 -3.95 8.69 2.93
C TYR A 48 -2.61 9.33 3.30
N GLY A 49 -2.18 10.34 2.53
CA GLY A 49 -0.97 11.10 2.80
C GLY A 49 -1.00 11.78 4.16
N GLN A 50 -2.11 12.45 4.48
CA GLN A 50 -2.31 13.15 5.75
C GLN A 50 -2.54 12.18 6.92
N GLU A 51 -3.40 11.18 6.72
CA GLU A 51 -3.80 10.26 7.79
C GLU A 51 -2.68 9.30 8.19
N VAL A 52 -1.95 8.76 7.20
CA VAL A 52 -1.02 7.65 7.41
C VAL A 52 0.43 8.09 7.18
N LEU A 53 0.72 8.73 6.05
CA LEU A 53 2.12 8.97 5.67
C LEU A 53 2.78 10.11 6.45
N GLU A 54 2.08 11.21 6.76
CA GLU A 54 2.70 12.38 7.40
C GLU A 54 3.42 12.04 8.71
N GLY A 55 2.83 11.19 9.54
CA GLY A 55 3.41 10.71 10.80
C GLY A 55 4.15 9.37 10.72
N PHE A 56 4.33 8.80 9.53
CA PHE A 56 4.88 7.46 9.39
C PHE A 56 6.38 7.39 9.71
N ASP A 57 6.74 6.56 10.69
CA ASP A 57 8.12 6.24 11.04
C ASP A 57 8.60 5.01 10.24
N ALA A 58 9.24 5.26 9.10
CA ALA A 58 9.78 4.20 8.25
C ALA A 58 10.91 3.41 8.92
N ALA A 59 11.74 4.08 9.73
CA ALA A 59 12.87 3.45 10.41
C ALA A 59 12.40 2.48 11.49
N GLY A 60 11.46 2.93 12.33
CA GLY A 60 10.79 2.09 13.33
C GLY A 60 9.98 0.96 12.68
N PHE A 61 9.31 1.23 11.55
CA PHE A 61 8.65 0.20 10.76
C PHE A 61 9.63 -0.88 10.31
N GLY A 62 10.76 -0.50 9.67
CA GLY A 62 11.78 -1.44 9.22
C GLY A 62 12.36 -2.27 10.37
N ALA A 63 12.73 -1.62 11.48
CA ALA A 63 13.26 -2.29 12.67
C ALA A 63 12.28 -3.31 13.27
N SER A 64 10.97 -3.05 13.19
CA SER A 64 9.94 -3.95 13.72
C SER A 64 9.75 -5.25 12.93
N LEU A 65 10.29 -5.35 11.71
CA LEU A 65 10.16 -6.54 10.87
C LEU A 65 11.17 -7.65 11.21
N GLY A 66 12.09 -7.38 12.13
CA GLY A 66 13.12 -8.29 12.58
C GLY A 66 14.50 -7.98 12.00
N GLU A 67 15.54 -8.43 12.71
CA GLU A 67 16.92 -8.25 12.27
C GLU A 67 17.21 -9.06 11.01
N GLY A 68 17.94 -8.47 10.06
CA GLY A 68 18.38 -9.14 8.85
C GLY A 68 17.34 -9.28 7.74
N ALA A 69 16.18 -8.62 7.84
CA ALA A 69 15.21 -8.55 6.75
C ALA A 69 15.78 -7.69 5.59
N GLU A 70 16.26 -8.34 4.53
CA GLU A 70 16.80 -7.66 3.33
C GLU A 70 15.70 -7.23 2.35
N SER A 71 14.52 -7.82 2.43
CA SER A 71 13.41 -7.57 1.50
C SER A 71 12.07 -7.80 2.18
N ILE A 72 11.09 -6.98 1.78
CA ILE A 72 9.73 -7.04 2.31
C ILE A 72 8.74 -7.13 1.15
N MET A 73 7.61 -7.80 1.38
CA MET A 73 6.53 -7.89 0.41
C MET A 73 5.26 -7.28 1.00
N LEU A 74 4.76 -6.23 0.34
CA LEU A 74 3.49 -5.61 0.69
C LEU A 74 2.34 -6.28 -0.07
N PHE A 75 1.36 -6.79 0.69
CA PHE A 75 0.17 -7.41 0.14
C PHE A 75 -1.00 -6.43 0.05
N CYS A 76 -1.78 -6.54 -1.02
CA CYS A 76 -3.01 -5.80 -1.24
C CYS A 76 -3.94 -6.61 -2.14
N VAL A 77 -5.24 -6.28 -2.16
CA VAL A 77 -6.24 -7.04 -2.93
C VAL A 77 -6.41 -6.52 -4.35
N GLU A 78 -5.98 -5.28 -4.62
CA GLU A 78 -6.02 -4.64 -5.92
C GLU A 78 -4.95 -5.20 -6.87
N ARG A 79 -5.31 -5.32 -8.15
CA ARG A 79 -4.46 -5.88 -9.20
C ARG A 79 -3.24 -5.00 -9.48
N VAL A 80 -3.46 -3.72 -9.74
CA VAL A 80 -2.42 -2.78 -10.17
C VAL A 80 -1.94 -1.90 -9.00
N PRO A 81 -0.63 -1.65 -8.86
CA PRO A 81 -0.09 -0.82 -7.78
C PRO A 81 -0.72 0.57 -7.71
N ALA A 82 -0.89 1.22 -8.87
CA ALA A 82 -1.46 2.56 -8.96
C ALA A 82 -2.89 2.69 -8.40
N ALA A 83 -3.62 1.59 -8.18
CA ALA A 83 -4.96 1.57 -7.61
C ALA A 83 -5.01 1.27 -6.09
N CYS A 84 -3.86 1.07 -5.43
CA CYS A 84 -3.80 0.70 -4.01
C CYS A 84 -2.77 1.50 -3.21
N HIS A 85 -3.09 1.78 -1.95
CA HIS A 85 -2.22 2.42 -0.97
C HIS A 85 -0.83 1.77 -0.81
N ARG A 86 -0.67 0.48 -1.16
CA ARG A 86 0.63 -0.21 -1.10
C ARG A 86 1.72 0.48 -1.93
N SER A 87 1.37 1.12 -3.06
CA SER A 87 2.37 1.83 -3.87
C SER A 87 2.85 3.08 -3.14
N LEU A 88 1.93 3.80 -2.48
CA LEU A 88 2.24 4.99 -1.69
C LEU A 88 3.14 4.66 -0.50
N LEU A 89 2.83 3.58 0.22
CA LEU A 89 3.68 3.11 1.32
C LEU A 89 5.05 2.63 0.81
N ALA A 90 5.10 1.91 -0.32
CA ALA A 90 6.36 1.47 -0.91
C ALA A 90 7.24 2.65 -1.33
N GLU A 91 6.68 3.67 -1.97
CA GLU A 91 7.39 4.90 -2.34
C GLU A 91 7.91 5.65 -1.12
N ARG A 92 7.11 5.73 -0.04
CA ARG A 92 7.56 6.34 1.21
C ARG A 92 8.72 5.58 1.82
N LEU A 93 8.65 4.24 1.88
CA LEU A 93 9.75 3.41 2.38
C LEU A 93 11.00 3.54 1.52
N ALA A 94 10.85 3.64 0.20
CA ALA A 94 11.96 3.87 -0.72
C ALA A 94 12.66 5.21 -0.47
N GLY A 95 11.87 6.28 -0.29
CA GLY A 95 12.40 7.61 0.02
C GLY A 95 13.12 7.67 1.36
N ASP A 96 12.54 7.08 2.40
CA ASP A 96 13.05 7.19 3.77
C ASP A 96 14.20 6.21 4.06
N LEU A 97 14.17 5.01 3.48
CA LEU A 97 15.14 3.94 3.77
C LEU A 97 16.10 3.66 2.61
N GLY A 98 15.93 4.31 1.46
CA GLY A 98 16.72 4.04 0.25
C GLY A 98 16.43 2.66 -0.36
N ALA A 99 15.26 2.08 -0.09
CA ALA A 99 14.87 0.78 -0.62
C ALA A 99 14.50 0.84 -2.11
N GLU A 100 14.74 -0.26 -2.83
CA GLU A 100 14.26 -0.42 -4.20
C GLU A 100 12.82 -0.94 -4.22
N VAL A 101 11.98 -0.40 -5.10
CA VAL A 101 10.58 -0.82 -5.25
C VAL A 101 10.42 -1.65 -6.51
N MET A 102 9.97 -2.89 -6.33
CA MET A 102 9.54 -3.76 -7.42
C MET A 102 8.04 -4.05 -7.29
N HIS A 103 7.29 -3.78 -8.36
CA HIS A 103 5.88 -4.12 -8.44
C HIS A 103 5.66 -5.47 -9.11
N ILE A 104 5.15 -6.44 -8.34
CA ILE A 104 4.76 -7.74 -8.88
C ILE A 104 3.31 -7.64 -9.37
N LEU A 105 3.13 -7.83 -10.67
CA LEU A 105 1.84 -7.90 -11.33
C LEU A 105 1.49 -9.38 -11.61
N PRO A 106 0.19 -9.75 -11.57
CA PRO A 106 -0.21 -11.06 -12.06
C PRO A 106 0.12 -11.17 -13.55
N PRO A 107 0.34 -12.40 -14.06
CA PRO A 107 0.56 -12.61 -15.48
C PRO A 107 -0.58 -12.02 -16.31
N ASP A 108 -0.25 -11.56 -17.52
CA ASP A 108 -1.27 -11.19 -18.50
C ASP A 108 -2.19 -12.38 -18.76
N ARG A 109 -3.48 -12.08 -18.85
CA ARG A 109 -4.54 -13.10 -18.93
C ARG A 109 -4.96 -13.33 -20.36
#